data_AF-A0A2E3DW50-F1
#
_entry.id   AF-A0A2E3DW50-F1
#
_cell.length_a   1.000
_cell.length_b   1.000
_cell.length_c   1.000
_cell.angle_alpha   90.00
_cell.angle_beta   90.00
_cell.angle_gamma   90.00
#
_symmetry.space_group_name_H-M   'P 1'
#
loop_
_entity.id
_entity.type
_entity.pdbx_description
1 polymer ?
#
loop_
_entity_poly.entity_id
_entity_poly.type
_entity_poly.pdbx_seq_one_letter_code
_entity_poly.pdbx_strand_id
1 'polypeptide(L)'
;MKHFIQERTKWAKKNPEKAKQHIRDLYDKMFPKANDYINFLKPLWKNQKSILEVDLFRNRLKHQESTNHLANKVNKLDGNILNDCLVENDYWKKITPEQKTKYKDLTKRWVKSKTKQQRTIWNYYVLGVPQKRIASLLKKNEKNIIDIINKLQEDFLKRIPPL
;
A
#
# COMPACT_ATOMS: atom_id res chain seq x y z
N MET A 1 9.50 20.44 -10.24
CA MET A 1 9.21 18.99 -10.05
C MET A 1 10.20 18.26 -9.16
N LYS A 2 11.54 18.38 -9.36
CA LYS A 2 12.55 17.69 -8.50
C LYS A 2 12.51 18.11 -7.01
N HIS A 3 12.30 19.40 -6.73
CA HIS A 3 12.17 19.93 -5.37
C HIS A 3 10.98 19.33 -4.61
N PHE A 4 9.80 19.32 -5.24
CA PHE A 4 8.58 18.74 -4.69
C PHE A 4 8.72 17.25 -4.32
N ILE A 5 9.40 16.48 -5.16
CA ILE A 5 9.67 15.06 -4.90
C ILE A 5 10.59 14.89 -3.67
N GLN A 6 11.63 15.72 -3.53
CA GLN A 6 12.54 15.66 -2.39
C GLN A 6 11.86 16.05 -1.07
N GLU A 7 11.02 17.08 -1.06
CA GLU A 7 10.26 17.50 0.12
C GLU A 7 9.28 16.43 0.57
N ARG A 8 8.59 15.78 -0.37
CA ARG A 8 7.67 14.67 -0.11
C ARG A 8 8.37 13.43 0.46
N THR A 9 9.56 13.08 -0.04
CA THR A 9 10.33 11.96 0.54
C THR A 9 10.81 12.30 1.97
N LYS A 10 11.24 13.55 2.21
CA LYS A 10 11.59 14.02 3.55
C LYS A 10 10.38 14.02 4.49
N TRP A 11 9.21 14.44 4.01
CA TRP A 11 7.95 14.41 4.77
C TRP A 11 7.53 12.99 5.12
N ALA A 12 7.62 12.04 4.18
CA ALA A 12 7.26 10.64 4.41
C ALA A 12 8.14 9.97 5.48
N LYS A 13 9.43 10.30 5.52
CA LYS A 13 10.34 9.87 6.59
C LYS A 13 9.94 10.39 7.96
N LYS A 14 9.50 11.66 8.03
CA LYS A 14 9.05 12.29 9.28
C LYS A 14 7.67 11.80 9.72
N ASN A 15 6.83 11.32 8.80
CA ASN A 15 5.44 10.96 9.05
C ASN A 15 5.06 9.61 8.41
N PRO A 16 5.62 8.48 8.89
CA PRO A 16 5.44 7.16 8.25
C PRO A 16 3.97 6.70 8.21
N GLU A 17 3.19 7.01 9.26
CA GLU A 17 1.75 6.68 9.31
C GLU A 17 0.91 7.53 8.35
N LYS A 18 1.25 8.81 8.17
CA LYS A 18 0.58 9.66 7.15
C LYS A 18 0.95 9.22 5.73
N ALA A 19 2.22 8.86 5.50
CA ALA A 19 2.69 8.31 4.23
C ALA A 19 1.98 6.99 3.88
N LYS A 20 1.77 6.14 4.88
CA LYS A 20 1.00 4.90 4.77
C LYS A 20 -0.44 5.17 4.38
N GLN A 21 -1.11 6.10 5.04
CA GLN A 21 -2.48 6.48 4.69
C GLN A 21 -2.57 7.01 3.25
N HIS A 22 -1.66 7.91 2.86
CA HIS A 22 -1.63 8.46 1.50
C HIS A 22 -1.48 7.40 0.40
N ILE A 23 -0.67 6.36 0.65
CA ILE A 23 -0.51 5.23 -0.27
C ILE A 23 -1.79 4.40 -0.30
N ARG A 24 -2.38 4.09 0.86
CA ARG A 24 -3.62 3.31 0.97
C ARG A 24 -4.78 4.00 0.25
N ASP A 25 -4.94 5.31 0.43
CA ASP A 25 -6.00 6.07 -0.23
C ASP A 25 -5.92 5.93 -1.76
N LEU A 26 -4.72 6.02 -2.35
CA LEU A 26 -4.53 5.79 -3.78
C LEU A 26 -4.92 4.36 -4.19
N TYR A 27 -4.51 3.37 -3.39
CA TYR A 27 -4.85 1.97 -3.61
C TYR A 27 -6.36 1.74 -3.56
N ASP A 28 -7.08 2.35 -2.63
CA ASP A 28 -8.54 2.23 -2.52
C ASP A 28 -9.25 2.88 -3.72
N LYS A 29 -8.74 4.00 -4.24
CA LYS A 29 -9.30 4.58 -5.47
C LYS A 29 -9.03 3.72 -6.70
N MET A 30 -7.88 3.04 -6.77
CA MET A 30 -7.51 2.15 -7.87
C MET A 30 -8.21 0.79 -7.79
N PHE A 31 -8.35 0.24 -6.59
CA PHE A 31 -8.81 -1.11 -6.28
C PHE A 31 -9.83 -1.07 -5.13
N PRO A 32 -11.07 -0.63 -5.39
CA PRO A 32 -12.08 -0.46 -4.35
C PRO A 32 -12.39 -1.75 -3.57
N LYS A 33 -12.16 -2.92 -4.18
CA LYS A 33 -12.27 -4.22 -3.53
C LYS A 33 -10.92 -4.92 -3.52
N ALA A 34 -10.66 -5.71 -2.48
CA ALA A 34 -9.47 -6.57 -2.42
C ALA A 34 -9.33 -7.50 -3.64
N ASN A 35 -10.46 -7.97 -4.18
CA ASN A 35 -10.50 -8.75 -5.42
C ASN A 35 -9.91 -8.01 -6.62
N ASP A 36 -10.12 -6.70 -6.72
CA ASP A 36 -9.64 -5.89 -7.83
C ASP A 36 -8.11 -5.82 -7.80
N TYR A 37 -7.54 -5.68 -6.60
CA TYR A 37 -6.09 -5.72 -6.42
C TYR A 37 -5.51 -7.11 -6.71
N ILE A 38 -6.14 -8.18 -6.22
CA ILE A 38 -5.70 -9.56 -6.54
C ILE A 38 -5.75 -9.80 -8.06
N ASN A 39 -6.83 -9.39 -8.74
CA ASN A 39 -6.96 -9.52 -10.18
C ASN A 39 -5.90 -8.69 -10.94
N PHE A 40 -5.52 -7.54 -10.41
CA PHE A 40 -4.38 -6.76 -10.92
C PHE A 40 -3.04 -7.50 -10.75
N LEU A 41 -2.86 -8.25 -9.68
CA LEU A 41 -1.66 -9.02 -9.39
C LEU A 41 -1.56 -10.33 -10.20
N LYS A 42 -2.68 -11.00 -10.51
CA LYS A 42 -2.73 -12.26 -11.27
C LYS A 42 -1.87 -12.26 -12.55
N PRO A 43 -2.02 -11.31 -13.50
CA PRO A 43 -1.20 -11.29 -14.71
C PRO A 43 0.26 -10.93 -14.45
N LEU A 44 0.58 -10.29 -13.33
CA LEU A 44 1.96 -9.99 -12.96
C LEU A 44 2.72 -11.25 -12.53
N TRP A 45 2.00 -12.24 -12.01
CA TRP A 45 2.58 -13.35 -11.26
C TRP A 45 2.14 -14.73 -11.76
N LYS A 46 1.73 -14.84 -13.04
CA LYS A 46 1.32 -16.09 -13.70
C LYS A 46 2.32 -17.26 -13.52
N ASN A 47 3.56 -16.96 -13.10
CA ASN A 47 4.64 -17.93 -12.83
C ASN A 47 5.19 -17.89 -11.38
N GLN A 48 4.49 -17.33 -10.38
CA GLN A 48 5.01 -17.21 -8.99
C GLN A 48 4.05 -17.79 -7.94
N LYS A 49 4.54 -18.74 -7.12
CA LYS A 49 3.89 -19.33 -5.92
C LYS A 49 3.28 -18.30 -4.93
N SER A 50 3.63 -17.01 -5.04
CA SER A 50 3.15 -15.96 -4.13
C SER A 50 1.66 -15.62 -4.25
N ILE A 51 1.01 -15.91 -5.40
CA ILE A 51 -0.46 -15.76 -5.50
C ILE A 51 -1.14 -16.72 -4.54
N LEU A 52 -0.71 -17.99 -4.51
CA LEU A 52 -1.26 -19.01 -3.63
C LEU A 52 -1.08 -18.62 -2.16
N GLU A 53 0.05 -18.05 -1.78
CA GLU A 53 0.27 -17.58 -0.40
C GLU A 53 -0.67 -16.41 -0.02
N VAL A 54 -0.94 -15.48 -0.94
CA VAL A 54 -1.87 -14.34 -0.70
C VAL A 54 -3.34 -14.79 -0.71
N ASP A 55 -3.73 -15.70 -1.60
CA ASP A 55 -5.09 -16.26 -1.65
C ASP A 55 -5.37 -17.20 -0.45
N LEU A 56 -4.40 -18.06 -0.08
CA LEU A 56 -4.47 -18.86 1.15
C LEU A 56 -4.52 -17.96 2.40
N PHE A 57 -3.81 -16.84 2.39
CA PHE A 57 -3.85 -15.87 3.47
C PHE A 57 -5.22 -15.21 3.61
N ARG A 58 -5.89 -14.85 2.51
CA ARG A 58 -7.25 -14.31 2.56
C ARG A 58 -8.27 -15.34 3.06
N ASN A 59 -8.13 -16.60 2.66
CA ASN A 59 -8.99 -17.67 3.16
C ASN A 59 -8.78 -17.93 4.66
N ARG A 60 -7.56 -17.75 5.19
CA ARG A 60 -7.31 -17.78 6.64
C ARG A 60 -7.84 -16.55 7.37
N LEU A 61 -7.75 -15.35 6.78
CA LEU A 61 -8.33 -14.13 7.38
C LEU A 61 -9.84 -14.23 7.54
N LYS A 62 -10.55 -14.84 6.58
CA LYS A 62 -12.00 -15.11 6.68
C LYS A 62 -12.39 -16.01 7.87
N HIS A 63 -11.47 -16.82 8.38
CA HIS A 63 -11.72 -17.77 9.48
C HIS A 63 -11.31 -17.24 10.86
N GLN A 64 -10.61 -16.10 10.96
CA GLN A 64 -10.10 -15.61 12.24
C GLN A 64 -10.68 -14.28 12.70
N GLU A 65 -11.25 -13.45 11.82
CA GLU A 65 -11.94 -12.22 12.22
C GLU A 65 -12.55 -11.60 10.96
N SER A 66 -13.81 -11.17 11.05
CA SER A 66 -14.48 -10.34 10.04
C SER A 66 -13.88 -8.93 10.00
N THR A 67 -12.58 -8.82 9.70
CA THR A 67 -11.86 -7.55 9.53
C THR A 67 -11.32 -7.45 8.12
N ASN A 68 -12.23 -7.27 7.16
CA ASN A 68 -11.87 -6.77 5.84
C ASN A 68 -11.50 -5.29 5.97
N HIS A 69 -10.23 -4.90 5.93
CA HIS A 69 -9.89 -3.46 5.80
C HIS A 69 -10.42 -2.87 4.46
N LEU A 70 -10.51 -3.70 3.42
CA LEU A 70 -11.06 -3.34 2.10
C LEU A 70 -12.60 -3.47 2.00
N ALA A 71 -13.30 -3.82 3.08
CA ALA A 71 -14.77 -3.86 3.10
C ALA A 71 -15.43 -3.24 4.35
N ASN A 72 -14.71 -3.05 5.46
CA ASN A 72 -15.22 -2.42 6.67
C ASN A 72 -14.94 -0.92 6.65
N LYS A 73 -15.83 -0.17 6.00
CA LYS A 73 -16.00 1.25 6.26
C LYS A 73 -16.95 1.40 7.45
N VAL A 74 -16.43 1.47 8.67
CA VAL A 74 -17.18 1.99 9.83
C VAL A 74 -16.23 2.72 10.78
N ASN A 75 -16.45 4.03 10.89
CA ASN A 75 -16.06 4.98 11.94
C ASN A 75 -15.12 4.48 13.06
N LYS A 76 -13.89 4.99 13.07
CA LYS A 76 -13.17 5.42 14.30
C LYS A 76 -11.97 6.29 13.90
N LEU A 77 -12.24 7.57 13.72
CA LEU A 77 -11.24 8.62 13.91
C LEU A 77 -11.25 8.91 15.41
N ASP A 78 -10.31 8.32 16.15
CA ASP A 78 -10.01 8.83 17.48
C ASP A 78 -9.34 10.20 17.29
N GLY A 79 -10.02 11.21 17.84
CA GLY A 79 -9.60 12.59 17.79
C GLY A 79 -8.25 12.77 18.44
N ASN A 80 -7.28 13.23 17.65
CA ASN A 80 -6.31 14.19 18.13
C ASN A 80 -5.99 15.14 16.97
N ILE A 81 -6.51 16.36 17.15
CA ILE A 81 -6.30 17.54 16.34
C ILE A 81 -4.81 17.89 16.41
N LEU A 82 -4.13 17.98 15.26
CA LEU A 82 -3.01 18.91 15.11
C LEU A 82 -2.77 19.21 13.62
N ASN A 83 -3.00 20.49 13.32
CA ASN A 83 -2.74 21.23 12.10
C ASN A 83 -1.62 20.65 11.23
N ASP A 84 -1.95 20.35 9.98
CA ASP A 84 -1.00 20.28 8.88
C ASP A 84 -1.81 20.47 7.59
N CYS A 85 -1.55 21.54 6.84
CA CYS A 85 -2.18 21.82 5.53
C CYS A 85 -1.98 20.71 4.46
N LEU A 86 -1.34 19.59 4.81
CA LEU A 86 -1.18 18.38 4.00
C LEU A 86 -2.20 17.27 4.37
N VAL A 87 -2.97 17.43 5.44
CA VAL A 87 -3.98 16.46 5.93
C VAL A 87 -5.37 16.74 5.35
N GLU A 88 -5.69 17.98 5.01
CA GLU A 88 -7.04 18.39 4.61
C GLU A 88 -7.41 18.07 3.15
N ASN A 89 -6.43 17.76 2.31
CA ASN A 89 -6.70 17.35 0.94
C ASN A 89 -6.59 15.83 0.85
N ASP A 90 -7.73 15.14 0.73
CA ASP A 90 -7.76 13.83 0.06
C ASP A 90 -7.25 14.11 -1.37
N TYR A 91 -5.92 14.03 -1.55
CA TYR A 91 -5.22 14.30 -2.81
C TYR A 91 -5.75 13.44 -3.95
N TRP A 92 -6.45 12.37 -3.60
CA TRP A 92 -7.02 11.40 -4.52
C TRP A 92 -8.54 11.55 -4.68
N LYS A 93 -9.19 12.52 -4.01
CA LYS A 93 -10.66 12.68 -3.96
C LYS A 93 -11.30 12.78 -5.33
N LYS A 94 -10.60 13.41 -6.29
CA LYS A 94 -11.09 13.70 -7.64
C LYS A 94 -10.31 13.01 -8.75
N ILE A 95 -9.68 11.85 -8.50
CA ILE A 95 -8.97 11.17 -9.60
C ILE A 95 -9.93 10.66 -10.67
N THR A 96 -9.69 11.06 -11.92
CA THR A 96 -10.48 10.65 -13.08
C THR A 96 -10.25 9.16 -13.40
N PRO A 97 -11.15 8.51 -14.16
CA PRO A 97 -10.91 7.14 -14.65
C PRO A 97 -9.58 6.99 -15.42
N GLU A 98 -9.21 7.99 -16.22
CA GLU A 98 -7.94 8.01 -16.96
C GLU A 98 -6.73 8.08 -16.01
N GLN A 99 -6.80 8.92 -14.98
CA GLN A 99 -5.77 9.00 -13.95
C GLN A 99 -5.66 7.68 -13.17
N LYS A 100 -6.79 7.02 -12.85
CA LYS A 100 -6.77 5.68 -12.23
C LYS A 100 -6.02 4.67 -13.08
N THR A 101 -6.28 4.63 -14.39
CA THR A 101 -5.57 3.73 -15.31
C THR A 101 -4.08 4.06 -15.35
N LYS A 102 -3.71 5.35 -15.42
CA LYS A 102 -2.31 5.79 -15.38
C LYS A 102 -1.60 5.38 -14.09
N TYR A 103 -2.24 5.53 -12.92
CA TYR A 103 -1.67 5.10 -11.65
C TYR A 103 -1.57 3.58 -11.54
N LYS A 104 -2.54 2.82 -12.08
CA LYS A 104 -2.43 1.36 -12.16
C LYS A 104 -1.22 0.95 -12.98
N ASP A 105 -0.97 1.59 -14.12
CA ASP A 105 0.19 1.30 -14.97
C ASP A 105 1.52 1.68 -14.32
N LEU A 106 1.57 2.85 -13.66
CA LEU A 106 2.75 3.25 -12.88
C LEU A 106 3.02 2.27 -11.75
N THR A 107 1.98 1.88 -11.00
CA THR A 107 2.07 0.87 -9.93
C THR A 107 2.51 -0.47 -10.49
N LYS A 108 1.99 -0.88 -11.65
CA LYS A 108 2.36 -2.13 -12.33
C LYS A 108 3.85 -2.17 -12.67
N ARG A 109 4.36 -1.11 -13.31
CA ARG A 109 5.79 -0.96 -13.64
C ARG A 109 6.64 -0.93 -12.38
N TRP A 110 6.20 -0.19 -11.37
CA TRP A 110 6.89 -0.07 -10.09
C TRP A 110 7.00 -1.41 -9.38
N VAL A 111 5.89 -2.16 -9.24
CA VAL A 111 5.87 -3.50 -8.61
C VAL A 111 6.78 -4.45 -9.38
N LYS A 112 6.73 -4.45 -10.73
CA LYS A 112 7.60 -5.32 -11.57
C LYS A 112 9.09 -5.05 -11.36
N SER A 113 9.48 -3.81 -11.04
CA SER A 113 10.88 -3.44 -10.78
C SER A 113 11.43 -3.96 -9.44
N LYS A 114 10.58 -4.51 -8.56
CA LYS A 114 10.97 -4.94 -7.22
C LYS A 114 11.35 -6.42 -7.17
N THR A 115 12.25 -6.75 -6.23
CA THR A 115 12.61 -8.15 -5.97
C THR A 115 11.39 -8.94 -5.52
N LYS A 116 11.44 -10.29 -5.61
CA LYS A 116 10.35 -11.14 -5.15
C LYS A 116 9.99 -10.87 -3.68
N GLN A 117 11.01 -10.77 -2.82
CA GLN A 117 10.82 -10.48 -1.39
C GLN A 117 10.16 -9.12 -1.16
N GLN A 118 10.65 -8.07 -1.82
CA GLN A 118 10.10 -6.72 -1.69
C GLN A 118 8.63 -6.66 -2.14
N ARG A 119 8.30 -7.33 -3.24
CA ARG A 119 6.91 -7.45 -3.71
C ARG A 119 6.04 -8.11 -2.66
N THR A 120 6.42 -9.29 -2.16
CA THR A 120 5.64 -10.02 -1.14
C THR A 120 5.37 -9.15 0.09
N ILE A 121 6.40 -8.49 0.62
CA ILE A 121 6.27 -7.58 1.78
C ILE A 121 5.32 -6.43 1.44
N TRP A 122 5.50 -5.79 0.29
CA TRP A 122 4.65 -4.69 -0.17
C TRP A 122 3.18 -5.08 -0.27
N ASN A 123 2.89 -6.26 -0.84
CA ASN A 123 1.52 -6.72 -1.04
C ASN A 123 0.81 -6.94 0.30
N TYR A 124 1.46 -7.60 1.26
CA TYR A 124 0.91 -7.76 2.60
C TYR A 124 0.68 -6.40 3.26
N TYR A 125 1.63 -5.48 3.11
CA TYR A 125 1.55 -4.14 3.68
C TYR A 125 0.36 -3.33 3.14
N VAL A 126 0.19 -3.25 1.81
CA VAL A 126 -0.93 -2.51 1.20
C VAL A 126 -2.29 -3.18 1.41
N LEU A 127 -2.31 -4.50 1.65
CA LEU A 127 -3.52 -5.23 2.08
C LEU A 127 -3.88 -4.98 3.56
N GLY A 128 -3.04 -4.26 4.31
CA GLY A 128 -3.32 -3.87 5.69
C GLY A 128 -2.76 -4.83 6.74
N VAL A 129 -1.92 -5.79 6.38
CA VAL A 129 -1.38 -6.78 7.34
C VAL A 129 -0.40 -6.10 8.31
N PRO A 130 -0.52 -6.32 9.63
CA PRO A 130 0.41 -5.77 10.62
C PRO A 130 1.85 -6.23 10.38
N GLN A 131 2.82 -5.32 10.53
CA GLN A 131 4.25 -5.57 10.24
C GLN A 131 4.82 -6.76 11.02
N LYS A 132 4.49 -6.86 12.32
CA LYS A 132 4.79 -8.03 13.17
C LYS A 132 4.29 -9.35 12.59
N ARG A 133 3.07 -9.36 12.04
CA ARG A 133 2.47 -10.54 11.41
C ARG A 133 3.17 -10.87 10.09
N ILE A 134 3.53 -9.87 9.29
CA ILE A 134 4.34 -10.06 8.07
C ILE A 134 5.68 -10.72 8.41
N ALA A 135 6.35 -10.22 9.46
CA ALA A 135 7.63 -10.77 9.93
C ALA A 135 7.51 -12.25 10.33
N SER A 136 6.47 -12.58 11.10
CA SER A 136 6.15 -13.96 11.47
C SER A 136 5.89 -14.85 10.25
N LEU A 137 5.03 -14.42 9.32
CA LEU A 137 4.68 -15.19 8.11
C LEU A 137 5.88 -15.46 7.21
N LEU A 138 6.77 -14.48 7.09
CA LEU A 138 7.98 -14.61 6.26
C LEU A 138 9.16 -15.23 7.01
N LYS A 139 9.00 -15.56 8.30
CA LYS A 139 10.08 -16.01 9.19
C LYS A 139 11.29 -15.07 9.12
N LYS A 140 11.03 -13.76 9.18
CA LYS A 140 12.03 -12.69 9.13
C LYS A 140 12.00 -11.85 10.39
N ASN A 141 13.09 -11.15 10.64
CA ASN A 141 13.17 -10.17 11.72
C ASN A 141 12.23 -8.98 11.44
N GLU A 142 11.46 -8.56 12.46
CA GLU A 142 10.49 -7.47 12.35
C GLU A 142 11.12 -6.13 11.96
N LYS A 143 12.24 -5.75 12.58
CA LYS A 143 12.96 -4.51 12.25
C LYS A 143 13.35 -4.47 10.77
N ASN A 144 13.79 -5.60 10.21
CA ASN A 144 14.12 -5.68 8.78
C ASN A 144 12.88 -5.51 7.89
N ILE A 145 11.72 -6.07 8.29
CA ILE A 145 10.45 -5.84 7.56
C ILE A 145 10.07 -4.36 7.59
N ILE A 146 10.19 -3.70 8.74
CA ILE A 146 9.91 -2.26 8.89
C ILE A 146 10.83 -1.45 7.98
N ASP A 147 12.14 -1.73 8.01
CA ASP A 147 13.12 -1.03 7.17
C ASP A 147 12.84 -1.19 5.68
N ILE A 148 12.45 -2.40 5.25
CA ILE A 148 12.08 -2.66 3.86
C ILE A 148 10.81 -1.88 3.50
N ILE A 149 9.78 -1.88 4.35
CA ILE A 149 8.53 -1.16 4.09
C ILE A 149 8.80 0.34 3.97
N ASN A 150 9.57 0.95 4.88
CA ASN A 150 9.91 2.36 4.83
C ASN A 150 10.63 2.72 3.52
N LYS A 151 11.64 1.93 3.11
CA LYS A 151 12.34 2.12 1.84
C LYS A 151 11.40 2.00 0.63
N LEU A 152 10.46 1.06 0.67
CA LEU A 152 9.48 0.87 -0.40
C LEU A 152 8.47 2.03 -0.45
N GLN A 153 8.03 2.56 0.68
CA GLN A 153 7.16 3.73 0.73
C GLN A 153 7.86 4.95 0.10
N GLU A 154 9.11 5.21 0.46
CA GLU A 154 9.89 6.31 -0.10
C GLU A 154 10.04 6.18 -1.62
N ASP A 155 10.42 5.00 -2.12
CA ASP A 155 10.58 4.77 -3.56
C ASP A 155 9.23 4.84 -4.30
N PHE A 156 8.14 4.37 -3.69
CA PHE A 156 6.79 4.48 -4.25
C PHE A 156 6.39 5.94 -4.40
N LEU A 157 6.50 6.74 -3.33
CA LEU A 157 6.11 8.15 -3.32
C LEU A 157 6.94 9.00 -4.27
N LYS A 158 8.21 8.62 -4.50
CA LYS A 158 9.11 9.26 -5.46
C LYS A 158 8.71 8.97 -6.91
N ARG A 159 8.28 7.74 -7.19
CA ARG A 159 7.97 7.28 -8.57
C ARG A 159 6.51 7.47 -8.96
N ILE A 160 5.63 7.63 -7.98
CA ILE A 160 4.18 7.79 -8.15
C ILE A 160 3.74 9.04 -7.38
N PRO A 161 4.07 10.24 -7.89
CA PRO A 161 3.56 11.50 -7.32
C PRO A 161 2.09 11.71 -7.75
N PRO A 162 1.32 12.49 -6.98
CA PRO A 162 0.05 13.04 -7.43
C PRO A 162 0.27 13.85 -8.71
N LEU A 163 -0.61 13.65 -9.68
CA LEU A 163 -0.70 14.34 -10.96
C LEU A 163 -1.43 15.66 -10.81
#